data_AF-D7LEC7-F1
#
_entry.id   AF-D7LEC7-F1
#
_cell.length_a   1.000
_cell.length_b   1.000
_cell.length_c   1.000
_cell.angle_alpha   90.00
_cell.angle_beta   90.00
_cell.angle_gamma   90.00
#
_symmetry.space_group_name_H-M   'P 1'
#
loop_
_entity.id
_entity.type
_entity.pdbx_description
1 polymer ?
#
loop_
_entity_poly.entity_id
_entity_poly.type
_entity_poly.pdbx_seq_one_letter_code
_entity_poly.pdbx_strand_id
1 'polypeptide(L)'
;MKVPFDRTSQICGHIRGLLCLTHLRVLKGRKETVPMICNPSTGQALPLPKVKTRRVKVRSFLVYDPIEKQFKVLSMTWPCYGNGEKNCEEYQILTLGTQTLSWRMIDCCLPHHPAHDGICIDGCLYYQAMVGPLSGISTIVCFDVRSEKFSFVKKARGMVLYGQSALVNYEGRLGAIQSDELHGIITGQTRSLELWVLVDAEKHEWSRHVYALPPMWKNVVAEAELNIVGRTSTNEIVLSRHYSSVLSMFSTTIPRGTQS
;
A
#
# COMPACT_ATOMS: atom_id res chain seq x y z
N MET A 1 -19.67 -16.75 -1.34
CA MET A 1 -19.76 -15.44 -2.00
C MET A 1 -19.00 -15.46 -3.32
N LYS A 2 -19.64 -15.19 -4.47
CA LYS A 2 -18.90 -14.72 -5.64
C LYS A 2 -18.51 -13.28 -5.34
N VAL A 3 -17.33 -13.07 -4.74
CA VAL A 3 -16.72 -11.74 -4.77
C VAL A 3 -16.66 -11.37 -6.25
N PRO A 4 -17.13 -10.20 -6.70
CA PRO A 4 -17.09 -9.83 -8.10
C PRO A 4 -15.66 -9.46 -8.47
N PHE A 5 -14.75 -10.44 -8.40
CA PHE A 5 -13.52 -10.45 -9.18
C PHE A 5 -13.93 -10.71 -10.63
N ASP A 6 -14.58 -9.72 -11.22
CA ASP A 6 -14.39 -9.50 -12.64
C ASP A 6 -12.92 -9.03 -12.82
N ARG A 7 -12.32 -9.29 -13.98
CA ARG A 7 -10.92 -8.93 -14.32
C ARG A 7 -10.65 -7.41 -14.26
N THR A 8 -11.67 -6.63 -13.92
CA THR A 8 -11.75 -5.18 -13.87
C THR A 8 -11.68 -4.60 -12.45
N SER A 9 -11.59 -5.45 -11.42
CA SER A 9 -11.55 -5.03 -10.01
C SER A 9 -10.13 -5.10 -9.43
N GLN A 10 -9.63 -3.99 -8.87
CA GLN A 10 -8.35 -3.93 -8.15
C GLN A 10 -8.58 -3.80 -6.65
N ILE A 11 -7.90 -4.62 -5.84
CA ILE A 11 -7.87 -4.44 -4.38
C ILE A 11 -7.01 -3.22 -4.08
N CYS A 12 -7.50 -2.30 -3.25
CA CYS A 12 -6.82 -1.05 -2.93
C CYS A 12 -6.54 -0.89 -1.43
N GLY A 13 -6.54 -2.00 -0.71
CA GLY A 13 -6.22 -2.07 0.72
C GLY A 13 -7.28 -2.79 1.54
N HIS A 14 -6.90 -3.12 2.76
CA HIS A 14 -7.77 -3.71 3.76
C HIS A 14 -7.53 -3.06 5.11
N ILE A 15 -8.58 -2.93 5.91
CA ILE A 15 -8.48 -2.40 7.27
C ILE A 15 -9.63 -2.93 8.11
N ARG A 16 -9.31 -3.45 9.31
CA ARG A 16 -10.30 -3.97 10.27
C ARG A 16 -11.31 -4.97 9.65
N GLY A 17 -10.84 -5.85 8.77
CA GLY A 17 -11.67 -6.86 8.11
C GLY A 17 -12.51 -6.35 6.93
N LEU A 18 -12.43 -5.07 6.59
CA LEU A 18 -13.04 -4.49 5.40
C LEU A 18 -12.01 -4.42 4.27
N LEU A 19 -12.45 -4.66 3.04
CA LEU A 19 -11.68 -4.52 1.82
C LEU A 19 -12.16 -3.30 1.05
N CYS A 20 -11.23 -2.55 0.47
CA CYS A 20 -11.52 -1.55 -0.55
C CYS A 20 -11.20 -2.12 -1.92
N LEU A 21 -12.13 -2.03 -2.84
CA LEU A 21 -11.98 -2.42 -4.23
C LEU A 21 -12.25 -1.20 -5.10
N THR A 22 -11.54 -1.07 -6.22
CA THR A 22 -11.99 -0.21 -7.32
C THR A 22 -12.51 -1.09 -8.43
N HIS A 23 -13.73 -0.82 -8.87
CA HIS A 23 -14.38 -1.54 -9.96
C HIS A 23 -14.56 -0.61 -11.17
N LEU A 24 -14.09 -1.05 -12.33
CA LEU A 24 -14.31 -0.36 -13.59
C LEU A 24 -15.63 -0.82 -14.21
N ARG A 25 -16.63 0.06 -14.23
CA ARG A 25 -17.92 -0.19 -14.89
C ARG A 25 -18.06 0.62 -16.17
N VAL A 26 -18.84 0.11 -17.12
CA VAL A 26 -19.20 0.84 -18.34
C VAL A 26 -20.67 1.24 -18.27
N LEU A 27 -20.94 2.54 -18.24
CA LEU A 27 -22.29 3.10 -18.27
C LEU A 27 -22.45 3.98 -19.51
N LYS A 28 -23.42 3.66 -20.36
CA LYS A 28 -23.73 4.42 -21.60
C LYS A 28 -22.48 4.69 -22.46
N GLY A 29 -21.61 3.69 -22.61
CA GLY A 29 -20.36 3.78 -23.38
C GLY A 29 -19.20 4.51 -22.68
N ARG A 30 -19.40 5.03 -21.45
CA ARG A 30 -18.34 5.67 -20.66
C ARG A 30 -17.82 4.74 -19.58
N LYS A 31 -16.49 4.63 -19.48
CA LYS A 31 -15.81 3.92 -18.40
C LYS A 31 -15.81 4.78 -17.13
N GLU A 32 -16.23 4.21 -16.02
CA GLU A 32 -16.22 4.83 -14.69
C GLU A 32 -15.54 3.92 -13.69
N THR A 33 -14.62 4.48 -12.90
CA THR A 33 -14.04 3.77 -11.75
C THR A 33 -14.84 4.11 -10.51
N VAL A 34 -15.37 3.09 -9.84
CA VAL A 34 -16.17 3.23 -8.62
C VAL A 34 -15.50 2.47 -7.48
N PRO A 35 -15.12 3.15 -6.39
CA PRO A 35 -14.69 2.48 -5.18
C PRO A 35 -15.85 1.73 -4.53
N MET A 36 -15.56 0.57 -3.95
CA MET A 36 -16.51 -0.27 -3.25
C MET A 36 -15.85 -0.79 -1.97
N ILE A 37 -16.63 -0.86 -0.90
CA ILE A 37 -16.18 -1.46 0.36
C ILE A 37 -16.87 -2.79 0.54
N CYS A 38 -16.10 -3.82 0.83
CA CYS A 38 -16.61 -5.17 1.02
C CYS A 38 -16.26 -5.67 2.41
N ASN A 39 -17.19 -6.36 3.06
CA ASN A 39 -16.92 -7.19 4.22
C ASN A 39 -16.95 -8.66 3.76
N PRO A 40 -15.80 -9.31 3.56
CA PRO A 40 -15.77 -10.70 3.08
C PRO A 40 -16.46 -11.69 4.03
N SER A 41 -16.45 -11.40 5.33
CA SER A 41 -16.99 -12.29 6.38
C SER A 41 -18.52 -12.31 6.39
N THR A 42 -19.16 -11.16 6.16
CA THR A 42 -20.62 -11.05 6.05
C THR A 42 -21.12 -11.15 4.61
N GLY A 43 -20.21 -10.98 3.66
CA GLY A 43 -20.51 -10.89 2.25
C GLY A 43 -21.15 -9.57 1.80
N GLN A 44 -21.24 -8.59 2.68
CA GLN A 44 -21.86 -7.32 2.31
C GLN A 44 -20.90 -6.48 1.48
N ALA A 45 -21.44 -5.75 0.50
CA ALA A 45 -20.69 -4.81 -0.32
C ALA A 45 -21.46 -3.48 -0.40
N LEU A 46 -20.72 -2.38 -0.25
CA LEU A 46 -21.22 -1.02 -0.31
C LEU A 46 -20.52 -0.30 -1.47
N PRO A 47 -21.20 -0.08 -2.62
CA PRO A 47 -20.67 0.79 -3.66
C PRO A 47 -20.65 2.23 -3.16
N LEU A 48 -19.54 2.93 -3.39
CA LEU A 48 -19.42 4.36 -3.08
C LEU A 48 -19.85 5.22 -4.27
N PRO A 49 -20.17 6.51 -4.05
CA PRO A 49 -20.38 7.44 -5.15
C PRO A 49 -19.17 7.48 -6.08
N LYS A 50 -19.40 7.80 -7.36
CA LYS A 50 -18.31 8.01 -8.32
C LYS A 50 -17.40 9.15 -7.85
N VAL A 51 -16.09 8.93 -7.89
CA VAL A 51 -15.08 9.97 -7.64
C VAL A 51 -15.30 11.12 -8.63
N LYS A 52 -15.31 12.36 -8.15
CA LYS A 52 -15.59 13.55 -8.97
C LYS A 52 -14.36 13.89 -9.79
N THR A 53 -14.18 13.25 -10.95
CA THR A 53 -13.01 13.50 -11.81
C THR A 53 -13.33 13.40 -13.29
N ARG A 54 -12.58 14.14 -14.11
CA ARG A 54 -12.51 13.96 -15.57
C ARG A 54 -11.39 12.99 -15.98
N ARG A 55 -10.58 12.53 -15.03
CA ARG A 55 -9.41 11.67 -15.25
C ARG A 55 -9.82 10.19 -15.33
N VAL A 56 -8.91 9.37 -15.89
CA VAL A 56 -9.21 7.98 -16.27
C VAL A 56 -8.67 6.97 -15.27
N LYS A 57 -7.60 7.29 -14.52
CA LYS A 57 -7.04 6.42 -13.47
C LYS A 57 -7.38 6.97 -12.09
N VAL A 58 -7.79 6.05 -11.21
CA VAL A 58 -8.14 6.32 -9.83
C VAL A 58 -7.47 5.26 -8.97
N ARG A 59 -6.79 5.68 -7.90
CA ARG A 59 -6.38 4.80 -6.80
C ARG A 59 -7.06 5.26 -5.54
N SER A 60 -7.58 4.32 -4.74
CA SER A 60 -8.26 4.64 -3.49
C SER A 60 -7.63 3.89 -2.33
N PHE A 61 -7.68 4.43 -1.12
CA PHE A 61 -7.19 3.80 0.09
C PHE A 61 -8.29 3.91 1.15
N LEU A 62 -8.69 2.77 1.71
CA LEU A 62 -9.58 2.74 2.86
C LEU A 62 -8.75 2.90 4.13
N VAL A 63 -9.10 3.91 4.92
CA VAL A 63 -8.37 4.34 6.11
C VAL A 63 -9.33 4.46 7.29
N TYR A 64 -8.80 4.46 8.50
CA TYR A 64 -9.59 4.48 9.73
C TYR A 64 -8.99 5.44 10.74
N ASP A 65 -9.81 6.34 11.28
CA ASP A 65 -9.44 7.15 12.44
C ASP A 65 -9.79 6.38 13.72
N PRO A 66 -8.80 5.96 14.52
CA PRO A 66 -9.06 5.22 15.76
C PRO A 66 -9.68 6.06 16.89
N ILE A 67 -9.57 7.39 16.86
CA ILE A 67 -10.11 8.26 17.92
C ILE A 67 -11.57 8.58 17.65
N GLU A 68 -11.88 9.07 16.46
CA GLU A 68 -13.27 9.35 16.05
C GLU A 68 -14.02 8.08 15.62
N LYS A 69 -13.31 6.95 15.53
CA LYS A 69 -13.83 5.62 15.18
C LYS A 69 -14.55 5.58 13.83
N GLN A 70 -14.05 6.34 12.86
CA GLN A 70 -14.67 6.49 11.55
C GLN A 70 -13.76 5.99 10.42
N PHE A 71 -14.39 5.41 9.41
CA PHE A 71 -13.71 5.03 8.18
C PHE A 71 -13.76 6.19 7.18
N LYS A 72 -12.66 6.40 6.46
CA LYS A 72 -12.61 7.32 5.33
C LYS A 72 -12.00 6.62 4.12
N VAL A 73 -12.25 7.15 2.93
CA VAL A 73 -11.65 6.67 1.68
C VAL A 73 -10.94 7.83 1.02
N LEU A 74 -9.61 7.72 0.92
CA LEU A 74 -8.76 8.67 0.20
C LEU A 74 -8.64 8.20 -1.25
N SER A 75 -9.00 9.02 -2.22
CA SER A 75 -8.90 8.72 -3.65
C SER A 75 -8.05 9.75 -4.37
N MET A 76 -7.17 9.27 -5.24
CA MET A 76 -6.25 10.07 -6.05
C MET A 76 -6.47 9.77 -7.53
N THR A 77 -6.41 10.80 -8.36
CA THR A 77 -6.62 10.66 -9.81
C THR A 77 -5.54 11.34 -10.63
N TRP A 78 -5.25 10.78 -11.82
CA TRP A 78 -4.22 11.30 -12.72
C TRP A 78 -4.54 11.00 -14.20
N PRO A 79 -4.00 11.80 -15.15
CA PRO A 79 -4.27 11.62 -16.58
C PRO A 79 -3.68 10.31 -17.12
N CYS A 80 -4.35 9.72 -18.12
CA CYS A 80 -3.84 8.52 -18.81
C CYS A 80 -2.87 8.81 -19.95
N TYR A 81 -2.86 10.01 -20.54
CA TYR A 81 -2.03 10.36 -21.69
C TYR A 81 -1.73 11.87 -21.70
N GLY A 82 -0.46 12.24 -21.90
CA GLY A 82 0.02 13.61 -21.98
C GLY A 82 1.48 13.71 -21.53
N ASN A 83 2.30 14.41 -22.31
CA ASN A 83 3.76 14.55 -22.18
C ASN A 83 4.25 14.74 -20.73
N GLY A 84 4.96 13.74 -20.19
CA GLY A 84 5.87 13.92 -19.04
C GLY A 84 5.28 14.13 -17.65
N GLU A 85 4.06 14.64 -17.50
CA GLU A 85 3.46 14.90 -16.18
C GLU A 85 2.63 13.70 -15.68
N LYS A 86 3.28 12.87 -14.85
CA LYS A 86 2.70 11.65 -14.25
C LYS A 86 2.09 11.87 -12.85
N ASN A 87 2.00 13.11 -12.37
CA ASN A 87 1.60 13.38 -10.98
C ASN A 87 0.08 13.33 -10.78
N CYS A 88 -0.36 12.91 -9.59
CA CYS A 88 -1.77 13.08 -9.19
C CYS A 88 -2.05 14.55 -8.92
N GLU A 89 -3.07 15.06 -9.59
CA GLU A 89 -3.49 16.47 -9.49
C GLU A 89 -4.70 16.64 -8.56
N GLU A 90 -5.52 15.59 -8.41
CA GLU A 90 -6.77 15.67 -7.62
C GLU A 90 -6.74 14.64 -6.48
N TYR A 91 -6.85 15.13 -5.25
CA TYR A 91 -7.00 14.34 -4.03
C TYR A 91 -8.41 14.54 -3.48
N GLN A 92 -9.10 13.44 -3.22
CA GLN A 92 -10.48 13.43 -2.77
C GLN A 92 -10.61 12.51 -1.57
N ILE A 93 -11.48 12.88 -0.64
CA ILE A 93 -11.74 12.11 0.57
C ILE A 93 -13.24 12.02 0.80
N LEU A 94 -13.66 10.85 1.28
CA LEU A 94 -15.04 10.55 1.61
C LEU A 94 -15.08 9.89 2.98
N THR A 95 -15.91 10.41 3.88
CA THR A 95 -16.13 9.85 5.20
C THR A 95 -17.34 8.92 5.17
N LEU A 96 -17.21 7.72 5.75
CA LEU A 96 -18.33 6.79 5.89
C LEU A 96 -19.12 7.05 7.16
N GLY A 97 -20.40 6.69 7.14
CA GLY A 97 -21.30 6.87 8.29
C GLY A 97 -21.96 8.25 8.38
N THR A 98 -21.75 9.11 7.37
CA THR A 98 -22.52 10.36 7.21
C THR A 98 -23.88 10.09 6.59
N GLN A 99 -24.86 10.98 6.82
CA GLN A 99 -26.19 10.89 6.19
C GLN A 99 -26.11 10.86 4.66
N THR A 100 -25.16 11.62 4.10
CA THR A 100 -24.92 11.70 2.65
C THR A 100 -23.45 11.39 2.36
N LEU A 101 -23.22 10.36 1.56
CA LEU A 101 -21.88 10.01 1.07
C LEU A 101 -21.50 10.99 -0.06
N SER A 102 -20.49 11.82 0.17
CA SER A 102 -20.02 12.76 -0.84
C SER A 102 -18.51 12.95 -0.79
N TRP A 103 -17.91 13.06 -1.97
CA TRP A 103 -16.50 13.37 -2.13
C TRP A 103 -16.26 14.87 -1.93
N ARG A 104 -15.23 15.20 -1.17
CA ARG A 104 -14.66 16.55 -1.10
C ARG A 104 -13.20 16.55 -1.53
N MET A 105 -12.79 17.66 -2.14
CA MET A 105 -11.40 17.90 -2.51
C MET A 105 -10.58 18.19 -1.26
N ILE A 106 -9.33 17.73 -1.26
CA ILE A 106 -8.32 18.12 -0.29
C ILE A 106 -7.04 18.49 -1.01
N ASP A 107 -6.24 19.34 -0.39
CA ASP A 107 -4.98 19.80 -0.95
C ASP A 107 -3.83 18.92 -0.48
N CYS A 108 -2.87 18.72 -1.40
CA CYS A 108 -1.61 18.09 -1.11
C CYS A 108 -0.50 19.03 -1.56
N CYS A 109 0.45 19.34 -0.68
CA CYS A 109 1.52 20.28 -0.98
C CYS A 109 2.54 19.75 -2.00
N LEU A 110 2.57 18.44 -2.24
CA LEU A 110 3.51 17.79 -3.14
C LEU A 110 2.79 16.78 -4.05
N PRO A 111 2.51 17.15 -5.32
CA PRO A 111 1.94 16.23 -6.29
C PRO A 111 2.80 14.98 -6.47
N HIS A 112 2.19 13.80 -6.35
CA HIS A 112 2.90 12.53 -6.39
C HIS A 112 2.05 11.42 -7.01
N HIS A 113 2.66 10.29 -7.32
CA HIS A 113 2.00 9.11 -7.88
C HIS A 113 2.21 7.90 -6.95
N PRO A 114 1.15 7.33 -6.33
CA PRO A 114 1.28 6.14 -5.51
C PRO A 114 1.76 4.94 -6.34
N ALA A 115 2.87 4.34 -5.97
CA ALA A 115 3.45 3.19 -6.67
C ALA A 115 2.78 1.88 -6.27
N HIS A 116 2.67 1.63 -4.96
CA HIS A 116 2.15 0.38 -4.39
C HIS A 116 1.00 0.62 -3.41
N ASP A 117 0.40 -0.45 -2.92
CA ASP A 117 -0.66 -0.36 -1.91
C ASP A 117 -0.11 0.26 -0.62
N GLY A 118 -1.01 0.84 0.17
CA GLY A 118 -0.66 1.50 1.42
C GLY A 118 -1.02 0.65 2.63
N ILE A 119 -0.42 1.02 3.76
CA ILE A 119 -0.72 0.45 5.07
C ILE A 119 -1.23 1.54 6.00
N CYS A 120 -2.28 1.27 6.76
CA CYS A 120 -2.78 2.18 7.78
C CYS A 120 -2.32 1.71 9.17
N ILE A 121 -1.59 2.58 9.87
CA ILE A 121 -1.02 2.32 11.20
C ILE A 121 -1.45 3.49 12.08
N ASP A 122 -2.17 3.19 13.17
CA ASP A 122 -2.57 4.15 14.21
C ASP A 122 -3.19 5.46 13.71
N GLY A 123 -4.02 5.39 12.66
CA GLY A 123 -4.70 6.56 12.10
C GLY A 123 -3.87 7.33 11.07
N CYS A 124 -2.73 6.80 10.65
CA CYS A 124 -1.91 7.32 9.56
C CYS A 124 -1.84 6.31 8.42
N LEU A 125 -2.11 6.74 7.20
CA LEU A 125 -1.90 5.95 5.98
C LEU A 125 -0.49 6.21 5.45
N TYR A 126 0.28 5.14 5.24
CA TYR A 126 1.60 5.17 4.63
C TYR A 126 1.59 4.45 3.30
N TYR A 127 2.13 5.07 2.26
CA TYR A 127 2.32 4.42 0.95
C TYR A 127 3.54 4.97 0.23
N GLN A 128 4.12 4.14 -0.63
CA GLN A 128 5.24 4.54 -1.48
C GLN A 128 4.72 5.35 -2.65
N ALA A 129 5.39 6.47 -2.95
CA ALA A 129 5.04 7.31 -4.08
C ALA A 129 6.27 7.84 -4.82
N MET A 130 6.07 8.08 -6.12
CA MET A 130 7.01 8.79 -6.97
C MET A 130 6.65 10.27 -6.99
N VAL A 131 7.65 11.13 -6.80
CA VAL A 131 7.48 12.58 -6.80
C VAL A 131 8.17 13.18 -8.03
N GLY A 132 7.47 14.07 -8.73
CA GLY A 132 8.01 14.90 -9.80
C GLY A 132 7.96 14.27 -11.21
N PRO A 133 8.06 15.11 -12.27
CA PRO A 133 7.89 14.69 -13.67
C PRO A 133 9.01 13.76 -14.18
N LEU A 134 10.20 13.80 -13.56
CA LEU A 134 11.35 12.95 -13.88
C LEU A 134 11.47 11.76 -12.91
N SER A 135 10.35 11.09 -12.61
CA SER A 135 10.12 9.71 -12.12
C SER A 135 11.23 8.91 -11.42
N GLY A 136 12.16 9.51 -10.67
CA GLY A 136 13.26 8.82 -10.00
C GLY A 136 13.30 9.00 -8.50
N ILE A 137 12.64 10.03 -7.96
CA ILE A 137 12.60 10.29 -6.53
C ILE A 137 11.42 9.53 -5.92
N SER A 138 11.74 8.47 -5.19
CA SER A 138 10.79 7.72 -4.36
C SER A 138 10.77 8.27 -2.95
N THR A 139 9.56 8.42 -2.40
CA THR A 139 9.32 8.83 -1.02
C THR A 139 8.23 7.97 -0.41
N ILE A 140 8.13 7.97 0.92
CA ILE A 140 6.94 7.47 1.60
C ILE A 140 6.06 8.66 1.93
N VAL A 141 4.81 8.61 1.51
CA VAL A 141 3.79 9.58 1.89
C VAL A 141 3.09 9.08 3.14
N CYS A 142 2.89 9.98 4.10
CA CYS A 142 2.09 9.78 5.29
C CYS A 142 0.87 10.70 5.21
N PHE A 143 -0.32 10.14 5.29
CA PHE A 143 -1.57 10.87 5.36
C PHE A 143 -2.20 10.65 6.73
N ASP A 144 -2.24 11.70 7.55
CA ASP A 144 -2.91 11.68 8.84
C ASP A 144 -4.42 11.72 8.62
N VAL A 145 -5.14 10.68 9.05
CA VAL A 145 -6.56 10.48 8.70
C VAL A 145 -7.47 11.51 9.40
N ARG A 146 -7.07 12.03 10.56
CA ARG A 146 -7.90 12.95 11.33
C ARG A 146 -7.76 14.38 10.83
N SER A 147 -6.53 14.88 10.79
CA SER A 147 -6.20 16.22 10.31
C SER A 147 -6.27 16.32 8.78
N GLU A 148 -6.20 15.17 8.10
CA GLU A 148 -6.28 15.04 6.64
C GLU A 148 -5.16 15.77 5.92
N LYS A 149 -3.99 15.76 6.56
CA LYS A 149 -2.78 16.41 6.06
C LYS A 149 -1.79 15.36 5.56
N PHE A 150 -1.13 15.74 4.48
CA PHE A 150 -0.03 14.98 3.91
C PHE A 150 1.30 15.43 4.53
N SER A 151 2.15 14.45 4.83
CA SER A 151 3.55 14.61 5.18
C SER A 151 4.37 13.57 4.42
N PHE A 152 5.69 13.76 4.38
CA PHE A 152 6.57 12.98 3.51
C PHE A 152 7.79 12.52 4.30
N VAL A 153 8.06 11.22 4.26
CA VAL A 153 9.19 10.60 4.93
C VAL A 153 10.21 10.18 3.88
N LYS A 154 11.42 10.75 3.97
CA LYS A 154 12.52 10.41 3.08
C LYS A 154 13.05 9.02 3.43
N LYS A 155 13.46 8.28 2.40
CA LYS A 155 14.13 6.99 2.57
C LYS A 155 15.55 7.14 3.09
N ALA A 156 16.01 6.17 3.88
CA ALA A 156 17.40 6.10 4.27
C ALA A 156 18.32 5.74 3.08
N ARG A 157 19.62 6.02 3.23
CA ARG A 157 20.64 5.58 2.27
C ARG A 157 20.69 4.05 2.26
N GLY A 158 20.64 3.44 1.08
CA GLY A 158 20.60 1.97 0.91
C GLY A 158 19.19 1.37 0.99
N MET A 159 18.18 2.13 1.44
CA MET A 159 16.79 1.71 1.36
C MET A 159 16.27 1.81 -0.08
N VAL A 160 15.64 0.73 -0.54
CA VAL A 160 15.01 0.59 -1.85
C VAL A 160 13.50 0.75 -1.68
N LEU A 161 12.95 1.81 -2.28
CA LEU A 161 11.50 2.09 -2.30
C LEU A 161 10.89 1.84 -3.69
N TYR A 162 11.49 0.95 -4.48
CA TYR A 162 11.06 0.63 -5.84
C TYR A 162 11.13 -0.88 -6.05
N GLY A 163 10.10 -1.45 -6.69
CA GLY A 163 10.00 -2.90 -6.89
C GLY A 163 9.15 -3.58 -5.82
N GLN A 164 9.53 -4.77 -5.37
CA GLN A 164 8.70 -5.64 -4.51
C GLN A 164 8.92 -5.43 -3.00
N SER A 165 9.36 -4.23 -2.60
CA SER A 165 9.46 -3.88 -1.17
C SER A 165 8.07 -3.73 -0.53
N ALA A 166 7.88 -4.25 0.68
CA ALA A 166 6.60 -4.19 1.38
C ALA A 166 6.66 -3.24 2.58
N LEU A 167 5.67 -2.35 2.69
CA LEU A 167 5.44 -1.60 3.93
C LEU A 167 4.72 -2.49 4.95
N VAL A 168 5.18 -2.48 6.19
CA VAL A 168 4.66 -3.34 7.26
C VAL A 168 4.45 -2.55 8.54
N ASN A 169 3.54 -3.03 9.39
CA ASN A 169 3.40 -2.54 10.75
C ASN A 169 4.42 -3.26 11.65
N TYR A 170 5.37 -2.49 12.19
CA TYR A 170 6.33 -2.96 13.16
C TYR A 170 6.03 -2.35 14.54
N GLU A 171 5.18 -3.03 15.30
CA GLU A 171 4.86 -2.65 16.69
C GLU A 171 4.33 -1.21 16.80
N GLY A 172 3.38 -0.85 15.93
CA GLY A 172 2.82 0.50 15.84
C GLY A 172 3.67 1.49 15.05
N ARG A 173 4.87 1.09 14.59
CA ARG A 173 5.75 1.91 13.76
C ARG A 173 5.74 1.46 12.31
N LEU A 174 6.03 2.40 11.42
CA LEU A 174 6.21 2.08 10.01
C LEU A 174 7.50 1.28 9.81
N GLY A 175 7.37 0.09 9.20
CA GLY A 175 8.48 -0.69 8.69
C GLY A 175 8.45 -0.82 7.17
N ALA A 176 9.61 -1.10 6.58
CA ALA A 176 9.72 -1.54 5.19
C ALA A 176 10.65 -2.76 5.11
N ILE A 177 10.24 -3.77 4.37
CA ILE A 177 11.02 -4.99 4.14
C ILE A 177 11.46 -5.03 2.67
N GLN A 178 12.74 -5.31 2.45
CA GLN A 178 13.33 -5.52 1.13
C GLN A 178 14.28 -6.72 1.14
N SER A 179 14.52 -7.32 -0.02
CA SER A 179 15.62 -8.27 -0.21
C SER A 179 16.93 -7.54 -0.51
N ASP A 180 18.04 -8.26 -0.38
CA ASP A 180 19.37 -7.81 -0.82
C ASP A 180 19.54 -7.86 -2.36
N GLU A 181 18.55 -8.37 -3.07
CA GLU A 181 18.55 -8.47 -4.53
C GLU A 181 17.96 -7.24 -5.23
N LEU A 182 18.33 -7.09 -6.50
CA LEU A 182 17.88 -5.97 -7.33
C LEU A 182 16.35 -6.02 -7.50
N HIS A 183 15.70 -4.86 -7.39
CA HIS A 183 14.24 -4.69 -7.51
C HIS A 183 13.39 -5.38 -6.43
N GLY A 184 14.00 -5.90 -5.36
CA GLY A 184 13.28 -6.44 -4.20
C GLY A 184 12.60 -7.79 -4.44
N ILE A 185 12.84 -8.42 -5.60
CA ILE A 185 12.38 -9.80 -5.87
C ILE A 185 13.17 -10.73 -4.95
N ILE A 186 12.49 -11.74 -4.42
CA ILE A 186 13.12 -12.78 -3.62
C ILE A 186 13.24 -14.03 -4.49
N THR A 187 14.45 -14.56 -4.60
CA THR A 187 14.77 -15.75 -5.39
C THR A 187 15.53 -16.76 -4.53
N GLY A 188 15.89 -17.92 -5.10
CA GLY A 188 16.76 -18.88 -4.42
C GLY A 188 18.17 -18.35 -4.14
N GLN A 189 18.57 -17.24 -4.77
CA GLN A 189 19.85 -16.58 -4.59
C GLN A 189 19.87 -15.60 -3.41
N THR A 190 18.70 -15.27 -2.84
CA THR A 190 18.57 -14.24 -1.82
C THR A 190 19.26 -14.71 -0.56
N ARG A 191 20.12 -13.86 0.01
CA ARG A 191 20.91 -14.23 1.19
C ARG A 191 20.36 -13.61 2.46
N SER A 192 19.72 -12.45 2.33
CA SER A 192 19.20 -11.74 3.48
C SER A 192 17.98 -10.88 3.15
N LEU A 193 17.17 -10.65 4.17
CA LEU A 193 16.10 -9.67 4.17
C LEU A 193 16.46 -8.52 5.09
N GLU A 194 16.15 -7.30 4.67
CA GLU A 194 16.39 -6.11 5.46
C GLU A 194 15.07 -5.50 5.93
N LEU A 195 14.94 -5.28 7.23
CA LEU A 195 13.85 -4.53 7.83
C LEU A 195 14.35 -3.15 8.22
N TRP A 196 13.73 -2.13 7.64
CA TRP A 196 13.91 -0.73 8.01
C TRP A 196 12.73 -0.29 8.87
N VAL A 197 12.97 0.18 10.09
CA VAL A 197 11.92 0.69 11.00
C VAL A 197 12.11 2.18 11.19
N LEU A 198 11.05 2.95 10.93
CA LEU A 198 11.03 4.39 11.13
C LEU A 198 11.10 4.68 12.62
N VAL A 199 12.17 5.37 13.03
CA VAL A 199 12.42 5.77 14.43
C VAL A 199 11.84 7.15 14.69
N ASP A 200 12.07 8.09 13.77
CA ASP A 200 11.60 9.47 13.85
C ASP A 200 11.16 9.94 12.46
N ALA A 201 9.88 10.25 12.32
CA ALA A 201 9.29 10.66 11.05
C ALA A 201 9.72 12.08 10.63
N GLU A 202 9.90 12.98 11.60
CA GLU A 202 10.26 14.39 11.38
C GLU A 202 11.71 14.51 10.96
N LYS A 203 12.60 13.76 11.62
CA LYS A 203 14.03 13.70 11.28
C LYS A 203 14.34 12.74 10.12
N HIS A 204 13.35 11.94 9.70
CA HIS A 204 13.50 10.89 8.70
C HIS A 204 14.56 9.83 9.09
N GLU A 205 14.60 9.48 10.38
CA GLU A 205 15.57 8.52 10.91
C GLU A 205 15.02 7.09 10.86
N TRP A 206 15.85 6.18 10.35
CA TRP A 206 15.50 4.77 10.20
C TRP A 206 16.53 3.89 10.90
N SER A 207 16.06 2.81 11.52
CA SER A 207 16.89 1.72 12.03
C SER A 207 16.86 0.55 11.05
N ARG A 208 18.02 -0.04 10.77
CA ARG A 208 18.18 -1.17 9.83
C ARG A 208 18.50 -2.45 10.57
N HIS A 209 17.75 -3.50 10.26
CA HIS A 209 17.99 -4.85 10.77
C HIS A 209 18.14 -5.80 9.58
N VAL A 210 19.15 -6.66 9.62
CA VAL A 210 19.45 -7.61 8.54
C VAL A 210 19.22 -9.02 9.06
N TYR A 211 18.41 -9.80 8.34
CA TYR A 211 18.08 -11.18 8.66
C TYR A 211 18.67 -12.09 7.60
N ALA A 212 19.69 -12.86 7.97
CA ALA A 212 20.25 -13.87 7.09
C ALA A 212 19.24 -15.02 6.88
N LEU A 213 19.05 -15.41 5.63
CA LEU A 213 18.24 -16.57 5.28
C LEU A 213 19.02 -17.86 5.55
N PRO A 214 18.35 -18.96 5.92
CA PRO A 214 19.02 -20.20 6.25
C PRO A 214 19.76 -20.77 5.03
N PRO A 215 20.84 -21.57 5.21
CA PRO A 215 21.60 -22.15 4.11
C PRO A 215 20.76 -22.98 3.12
N MET A 216 19.66 -23.58 3.61
CA MET A 216 18.74 -24.36 2.79
C MET A 216 17.76 -23.51 1.95
N TRP A 217 17.79 -22.18 2.08
CA TRP A 217 16.87 -21.26 1.40
C TRP A 217 16.75 -21.54 -0.10
N LYS A 218 17.89 -21.67 -0.78
CA LYS A 218 17.95 -21.98 -2.21
C LYS A 218 17.18 -23.25 -2.57
N ASN A 219 17.24 -24.28 -1.72
CA ASN A 219 16.55 -25.54 -1.96
C ASN A 219 15.04 -25.43 -1.70
N VAL A 220 14.62 -24.57 -0.76
CA VAL A 220 13.21 -24.34 -0.43
C VAL A 220 12.50 -23.53 -1.52
N VAL A 221 13.15 -22.46 -2.00
CA VAL A 221 12.59 -21.59 -3.03
C VAL A 221 12.77 -22.18 -4.43
N ALA A 222 13.86 -22.91 -4.65
CA ALA A 222 14.27 -23.43 -5.95
C ALA A 222 14.29 -22.32 -7.01
N GLU A 223 13.51 -22.48 -8.09
CA GLU A 223 13.42 -21.53 -9.20
C GLU A 223 12.26 -20.55 -9.05
N ALA A 224 11.59 -20.52 -7.89
CA ALA A 224 10.47 -19.61 -7.68
C ALA A 224 10.94 -18.17 -7.45
N GLU A 225 10.21 -17.23 -8.05
CA GLU A 225 10.27 -15.82 -7.67
C GLU A 225 9.18 -15.54 -6.64
N LEU A 226 9.55 -14.89 -5.55
CA LEU A 226 8.68 -14.55 -4.43
C LEU A 226 8.60 -13.03 -4.23
N ASN A 227 7.44 -12.57 -3.79
CA ASN A 227 7.17 -11.21 -3.35
C ASN A 227 6.91 -11.20 -1.85
N ILE A 228 7.29 -10.11 -1.19
CA ILE A 228 6.90 -9.85 0.19
C ILE A 228 5.48 -9.30 0.19
N VAL A 229 4.57 -9.98 0.88
CA VAL A 229 3.17 -9.55 1.01
C VAL A 229 2.98 -8.72 2.26
N GLY A 230 3.73 -9.03 3.32
CA GLY A 230 3.64 -8.30 4.58
C GLY A 230 4.17 -9.10 5.76
N ARG A 231 3.60 -8.85 6.93
CA ARG A 231 4.01 -9.45 8.21
C ARG A 231 2.79 -9.87 9.03
N THR A 232 2.88 -10.99 9.73
CA THR A 232 1.87 -11.47 10.67
C THR A 232 2.02 -10.83 12.06
N SER A 233 1.01 -11.00 12.92
CA SER A 233 1.08 -10.59 14.33
C SER A 233 2.10 -11.39 15.15
N THR A 234 2.49 -12.58 14.67
CA THR A 234 3.53 -13.45 15.25
C THR A 234 4.95 -13.10 14.80
N ASN A 235 5.12 -11.93 14.16
CA ASN A 235 6.38 -11.43 13.64
C ASN A 235 6.97 -12.25 12.47
N GLU A 236 6.13 -12.97 11.73
CA GLU A 236 6.59 -13.70 10.55
C GLU A 236 6.41 -12.87 9.28
N ILE A 237 7.38 -12.95 8.36
CA ILE A 237 7.29 -12.33 7.03
C ILE A 237 6.52 -13.28 6.12
N VAL A 238 5.49 -12.78 5.45
CA VAL A 238 4.67 -13.55 4.50
C VAL A 238 5.15 -13.31 3.09
N LEU A 239 5.47 -14.41 2.40
CA LEU A 239 5.90 -14.40 1.01
C LEU A 239 4.86 -15.08 0.11
N SER A 240 4.73 -14.59 -1.13
CA SER A 240 3.87 -15.19 -2.16
C SER A 240 4.62 -15.34 -3.48
N ARG A 241 4.32 -16.38 -4.26
CA ARG A 241 4.88 -16.52 -5.62
C ARG A 241 4.47 -15.37 -6.53
N HIS A 242 5.44 -14.84 -7.26
CA HIS A 242 5.23 -13.93 -8.37
C HIS A 242 4.42 -14.65 -9.46
N TYR A 243 3.30 -14.07 -9.90
CA TYR A 243 2.43 -14.57 -10.99
C TYR A 243 1.69 -15.92 -10.82
N SER A 244 1.54 -16.49 -9.62
CA SER A 244 0.73 -17.71 -9.45
C SER A 244 -0.73 -17.42 -9.08
N SER A 245 -1.67 -18.10 -9.77
CA SER A 245 -3.09 -18.22 -9.39
C SER A 245 -3.31 -19.09 -8.13
N VAL A 246 -2.22 -19.62 -7.54
CA VAL A 246 -2.22 -20.44 -6.34
C VAL A 246 -1.45 -19.71 -5.25
N LEU A 247 -2.11 -19.36 -4.15
CA LEU A 247 -1.46 -18.81 -2.96
C LEU A 247 -0.57 -19.89 -2.32
N SER A 248 0.73 -19.82 -2.54
CA SER A 248 1.71 -20.50 -1.69
C SER A 248 2.24 -19.46 -0.69
N MET A 249 1.90 -19.63 0.59
CA MET A 249 2.41 -18.75 1.67
C MET A 249 3.60 -19.41 2.32
N PHE A 250 4.72 -18.69 2.37
CA PHE A 250 5.86 -19.05 3.21
C PHE A 250 5.95 -18.05 4.36
N SER A 251 6.19 -18.55 5.58
CA SER A 251 6.45 -17.71 6.74
C SER A 251 7.90 -17.90 7.19
N THR A 252 8.59 -16.82 7.52
CA THR A 252 9.89 -16.86 8.21
C THR A 252 9.84 -15.95 9.42
N THR A 253 10.29 -16.45 10.57
CA THR A 253 10.22 -15.71 11.84
C THR A 253 11.33 -14.67 11.90
N ILE A 254 10.96 -13.43 12.24
CA ILE A 254 11.90 -12.39 12.63
C ILE A 254 12.28 -12.64 14.11
N PRO A 255 13.55 -12.97 14.43
CA PRO A 255 13.98 -13.05 15.82
C PRO A 255 13.77 -11.71 16.52
N ARG A 256 13.27 -11.74 17.76
CA ARG A 256 13.22 -10.52 18.58
C ARG A 256 14.66 -10.07 18.83
N GLY A 257 15.01 -8.88 18.34
CA GLY A 257 16.28 -8.25 18.71
C GLY A 257 16.28 -8.05 20.22
N THR A 258 17.21 -8.69 20.93
CA THR A 258 17.56 -8.28 22.28
C THR A 258 18.15 -6.89 22.18
N GLN A 259 17.47 -5.90 22.76
CA GLN A 259 18.07 -4.59 22.99
C GLN A 259 19.29 -4.81 23.89
N SER A 260 20.48 -4.54 23.35
CA SER A 260 21.72 -4.36 24.11
C SER A 260 21.92 -2.89 24.39
#